data_AF-A0A955EW69-F1
#
_entry.id   AF-A0A955EW69-F1
#
_cell.length_a   1.000
_cell.length_b   1.000
_cell.length_c   1.000
_cell.angle_alpha   90.00
_cell.angle_beta   90.00
_cell.angle_gamma   90.00
#
_symmetry.space_group_name_H-M   'P 1'
#
loop_
_entity.id
_entity.type
_entity.pdbx_description
1 polymer ?
#
loop_
_entity_poly.entity_id
_entity_poly.type
_entity_poly.pdbx_seq_one_letter_code
_entity_poly.pdbx_strand_id
1 'polypeptide(L)'
;MTIGQLVLTLILSLGVPTIVYFVLPQLISVRSNAYRPVLALAGLLFLVSWYLPSPLVNGEQTHFMTHFVGGGLFTATLGAYILLATKRTTRYAWYYEAAMLYALVSALGVANELFEVMLYRVGLMPAGISDTSWDLVANTLGAALGFVLYKSAMRLWSR
;
A
#
# COMPACT_ATOMS: atom_id res chain seq x y z
N MET A 1 11.38 -14.14 -16.58
CA MET A 1 9.96 -13.74 -16.53
C MET A 1 9.26 -14.26 -17.78
N THR A 2 8.18 -15.02 -17.63
CA THR A 2 7.36 -15.51 -18.75
C THR A 2 6.44 -14.40 -19.27
N ILE A 3 5.88 -14.55 -20.48
CA ILE A 3 4.86 -13.62 -21.01
C ILE A 3 3.66 -13.53 -20.07
N GLY A 4 3.23 -14.67 -19.51
CA GLY A 4 2.12 -14.70 -18.54
C GLY A 4 2.43 -13.89 -17.26
N GLN A 5 3.66 -13.99 -16.74
CA GLN A 5 4.09 -13.19 -15.58
C GLN A 5 4.14 -11.70 -15.90
N LEU A 6 4.66 -11.32 -17.07
CA LEU A 6 4.69 -9.92 -17.51
C LEU A 6 3.27 -9.33 -17.62
N VAL A 7 2.35 -10.07 -18.24
CA VAL A 7 0.95 -9.65 -18.39
C VAL A 7 0.30 -9.50 -17.00
N LEU A 8 0.49 -10.46 -16.11
CA LEU A 8 -0.02 -10.40 -14.74
C LEU A 8 0.53 -9.18 -13.98
N THR A 9 1.84 -8.95 -14.03
CA THR A 9 2.49 -7.77 -13.42
C THR A 9 1.87 -6.48 -13.93
N LEU A 10 1.66 -6.32 -15.24
CA LEU A 10 1.04 -5.12 -15.81
C LEU A 10 -0.41 -4.95 -15.39
N ILE A 11 -1.18 -6.05 -15.36
CA ILE A 11 -2.58 -6.02 -14.90
C ILE A 11 -2.66 -5.58 -13.45
N LEU A 12 -1.80 -6.11 -12.58
CA LEU A 12 -1.83 -5.78 -11.15
C LEU A 12 -1.30 -4.36 -10.90
N SER A 13 -0.14 -4.01 -11.47
CA SER A 13 0.53 -2.73 -11.24
C SER A 13 -0.29 -1.54 -11.74
N LEU A 14 -1.11 -1.71 -12.79
CA LEU A 14 -1.99 -0.67 -13.33
C LEU A 14 -3.44 -0.81 -12.84
N GLY A 15 -3.95 -2.04 -12.76
CA GLY A 15 -5.35 -2.32 -12.44
C GLY A 15 -5.71 -1.96 -11.01
N VAL A 16 -4.91 -2.40 -10.03
CA VAL A 16 -5.16 -2.11 -8.61
C VAL A 16 -5.23 -0.60 -8.33
N PRO A 17 -4.23 0.23 -8.68
CA PRO A 17 -4.30 1.66 -8.39
C PRO A 17 -5.41 2.35 -9.19
N THR A 18 -5.72 1.90 -10.41
CA THR A 18 -6.84 2.43 -11.20
C THR A 18 -8.17 2.17 -10.52
N ILE A 19 -8.43 0.92 -10.11
CA ILE A 19 -9.65 0.53 -9.40
C ILE A 19 -9.77 1.33 -8.10
N VAL A 20 -8.71 1.39 -7.30
CA VAL A 20 -8.70 2.16 -6.04
C VAL A 20 -8.98 3.64 -6.29
N TYR A 21 -8.40 4.25 -7.32
CA TYR A 21 -8.59 5.67 -7.63
C TYR A 21 -10.04 6.04 -7.97
N PHE A 22 -10.79 5.15 -8.64
CA PHE A 22 -12.17 5.40 -9.05
C PHE A 22 -13.20 4.89 -8.03
N VAL A 23 -12.95 3.74 -7.43
CA VAL A 23 -13.92 3.05 -6.56
C VAL A 23 -13.86 3.56 -5.12
N LEU A 24 -12.66 3.82 -4.57
CA LEU A 24 -12.52 4.19 -3.17
C LEU A 24 -13.36 5.44 -2.80
N PRO A 25 -13.32 6.57 -3.55
CA PRO A 25 -14.11 7.76 -3.21
C PRO A 25 -15.62 7.49 -3.14
N GLN A 26 -16.12 6.56 -3.98
CA GLN A 26 -17.52 6.16 -4.01
C GLN A 26 -17.87 5.34 -2.76
N LEU A 27 -17.02 4.39 -2.38
CA LEU A 27 -17.21 3.54 -1.19
C LEU A 27 -17.26 4.36 0.11
N ILE A 28 -16.38 5.36 0.24
CA ILE A 28 -16.36 6.25 1.42
C ILE A 28 -17.28 7.47 1.29
N SER A 29 -18.11 7.52 0.24
CA SER A 29 -19.09 8.59 -0.02
C SER A 29 -18.51 10.01 0.00
N VAL A 30 -17.28 10.18 -0.49
CA VAL A 30 -16.62 11.49 -0.57
C VAL A 30 -17.00 12.17 -1.88
N ARG A 31 -17.58 13.37 -1.78
CA ARG A 31 -17.93 14.21 -2.94
C ARG A 31 -16.86 15.23 -3.34
N SER A 32 -15.92 15.52 -2.44
CA SER A 32 -14.88 16.52 -2.69
C SER A 32 -13.68 15.92 -3.43
N ASN A 33 -13.22 16.62 -4.47
CA ASN A 33 -12.02 16.25 -5.21
C ASN A 33 -10.73 16.84 -4.62
N ALA A 34 -10.81 17.63 -3.54
CA ALA A 34 -9.66 18.36 -2.98
C ALA A 34 -8.46 17.47 -2.62
N TYR A 35 -8.71 16.25 -2.16
CA TYR A 35 -7.66 15.30 -1.75
C TYR A 35 -7.36 14.22 -2.80
N ARG A 36 -7.89 14.33 -4.03
CA ARG A 36 -7.54 13.39 -5.12
C ARG A 36 -6.04 13.33 -5.44
N PRO A 37 -5.24 14.40 -5.31
CA PRO A 37 -3.79 14.29 -5.47
C PRO A 37 -3.14 13.30 -4.49
N VAL A 38 -3.64 13.19 -3.26
CA VAL A 38 -3.16 12.20 -2.27
C VAL A 38 -3.49 10.78 -2.73
N LEU A 39 -4.69 10.57 -3.27
CA LEU A 39 -5.10 9.28 -3.83
C LEU A 39 -4.29 8.92 -5.09
N ALA A 40 -3.99 9.90 -5.94
CA ALA A 40 -3.12 9.71 -7.10
C ALA A 40 -1.69 9.34 -6.67
N LEU A 41 -1.16 9.98 -5.63
CA LEU A 41 0.14 9.65 -5.05
C LEU A 41 0.16 8.22 -4.51
N ALA A 42 -0.89 7.77 -3.82
CA ALA A 42 -1.00 6.38 -3.40
C ALA A 42 -0.93 5.45 -4.63
N GLY A 43 -1.72 5.72 -5.67
CA GLY A 43 -1.69 4.94 -6.90
C GLY A 43 -0.31 4.89 -7.57
N LEU A 44 0.41 6.03 -7.58
CA LEU A 44 1.77 6.12 -8.11
C LEU A 44 2.77 5.31 -7.26
N LEU A 45 2.69 5.38 -5.93
CA LEU A 45 3.53 4.58 -5.03
C LEU A 45 3.35 3.09 -5.29
N PHE A 46 2.10 2.64 -5.41
CA PHE A 46 1.80 1.25 -5.76
C PHE A 46 2.36 0.89 -7.13
N LEU A 47 2.12 1.71 -8.16
CA LEU A 47 2.64 1.43 -9.50
C LEU A 47 4.18 1.29 -9.50
N VAL A 48 4.87 2.25 -8.90
CA VAL A 48 6.34 2.30 -8.86
C VAL A 48 6.92 1.12 -8.09
N SER A 49 6.26 0.65 -7.02
CA SER A 49 6.78 -0.44 -6.19
C SER A 49 6.96 -1.77 -6.92
N TRP A 50 6.23 -1.99 -8.02
CA TRP A 50 6.38 -3.18 -8.87
C TRP A 50 7.67 -3.19 -9.69
N TYR A 51 8.32 -2.03 -9.84
CA TYR A 51 9.52 -1.86 -10.67
C TYR A 51 10.76 -1.50 -9.85
N LEU A 52 10.63 -1.38 -8.52
CA LEU A 52 11.76 -1.14 -7.65
C LEU A 52 12.55 -2.43 -7.42
N PRO A 53 13.89 -2.40 -7.52
CA PRO A 53 14.71 -3.55 -7.17
C PRO A 53 14.60 -3.81 -5.67
N SER A 54 14.34 -5.05 -5.28
CA SER A 54 14.34 -5.45 -3.88
C SER A 54 15.72 -5.93 -3.45
N PRO A 55 16.17 -5.60 -2.23
CA PRO A 55 17.43 -6.09 -1.71
C PRO A 55 17.38 -7.60 -1.47
N LEU A 56 18.55 -8.23 -1.54
CA LEU A 56 18.73 -9.57 -0.99
C LEU A 56 18.74 -9.46 0.53
N VAL A 57 17.94 -10.28 1.20
CA VAL A 57 17.95 -10.39 2.66
C VAL A 57 18.44 -11.78 3.01
N ASN A 58 19.53 -11.87 3.77
CA ASN A 58 20.21 -13.14 4.09
C ASN A 58 20.57 -13.99 2.85
N GLY A 59 20.81 -13.34 1.70
CA GLY A 59 21.13 -14.01 0.44
C GLY A 59 19.92 -14.50 -0.35
N GLU A 60 18.71 -14.32 0.16
CA GLU A 60 17.46 -14.70 -0.53
C GLU A 60 16.85 -13.52 -1.28
N GLN A 61 16.23 -13.81 -2.43
CA GLN A 61 15.43 -12.81 -3.13
C GLN A 61 14.14 -12.57 -2.36
N THR A 62 13.91 -11.31 -1.98
CA THR A 62 12.68 -10.87 -1.30
C THR A 62 11.92 -9.92 -2.19
N HIS A 63 10.64 -9.74 -1.92
CA HIS A 63 9.83 -8.68 -2.52
C HIS A 63 9.78 -7.42 -1.64
N PHE A 64 10.82 -7.20 -0.82
CA PHE A 64 10.83 -6.20 0.25
C PHE A 64 10.44 -4.79 -0.22
N MET A 65 10.96 -4.29 -1.35
CA MET A 65 10.60 -2.95 -1.82
C MET A 65 9.16 -2.86 -2.33
N THR A 66 8.65 -3.96 -2.88
CA THR A 66 7.23 -4.05 -3.28
C THR A 66 6.33 -3.97 -2.06
N HIS A 67 6.62 -4.68 -0.98
CA HIS A 67 5.83 -4.59 0.26
C HIS A 67 6.07 -3.30 1.03
N PHE A 68 7.30 -2.76 1.06
CA PHE A 68 7.59 -1.52 1.76
C PHE A 68 6.88 -0.32 1.10
N VAL A 69 7.00 -0.18 -0.22
CA VAL A 69 6.42 0.95 -0.96
C VAL A 69 4.96 0.67 -1.32
N GLY A 70 4.68 -0.46 -1.96
CA GLY A 70 3.36 -0.82 -2.48
C GLY A 70 2.41 -1.40 -1.44
N GLY A 71 2.96 -1.93 -0.35
CA GLY A 71 2.18 -2.33 0.81
C GLY A 71 2.12 -1.23 1.86
N GLY A 72 3.25 -0.87 2.47
CA GLY A 72 3.34 0.08 3.57
C GLY A 72 3.03 1.54 3.20
N LEU A 73 3.86 2.17 2.36
CA LEU A 73 3.71 3.60 2.02
C LEU A 73 2.40 3.87 1.25
N PHE A 74 2.05 3.01 0.31
CA PHE A 74 0.76 3.03 -0.37
C PHE A 74 -0.40 3.04 0.62
N THR A 75 -0.43 2.06 1.54
CA THR A 75 -1.52 1.93 2.51
C THR A 75 -1.57 3.11 3.49
N ALA A 76 -0.42 3.61 3.94
CA ALA A 76 -0.36 4.82 4.75
C ALA A 76 -0.92 6.05 4.01
N THR A 77 -0.59 6.19 2.73
CA THR A 77 -1.09 7.28 1.88
C THR A 77 -2.60 7.15 1.64
N LEU A 78 -3.11 5.92 1.45
CA LEU A 78 -4.55 5.65 1.39
C LEU A 78 -5.26 5.99 2.70
N GLY A 79 -4.70 5.57 3.85
CA GLY A 79 -5.24 5.90 5.17
C GLY A 79 -5.31 7.41 5.39
N ALA A 80 -4.25 8.15 5.01
CA ALA A 80 -4.24 9.60 5.05
C ALA A 80 -5.32 10.22 4.15
N TYR A 81 -5.46 9.72 2.91
CA TYR A 81 -6.54 10.14 2.01
C TYR A 81 -7.92 9.95 2.65
N ILE A 82 -8.20 8.77 3.22
CA ILE A 82 -9.49 8.46 3.87
C ILE A 82 -9.76 9.46 5.00
N LEU A 83 -8.79 9.69 5.89
CA LEU A 83 -8.97 10.61 7.02
C LEU A 83 -9.20 12.05 6.56
N LEU A 84 -8.44 12.53 5.58
CA LEU A 84 -8.55 13.88 5.03
C LEU A 84 -9.89 14.08 4.30
N ALA A 85 -10.21 13.15 3.40
CA ALA A 85 -11.39 13.21 2.56
C ALA A 85 -12.69 13.10 3.35
N THR A 86 -12.69 12.34 4.45
CA THR A 86 -13.83 12.23 5.38
C THR A 86 -13.83 13.28 6.49
N LYS A 87 -12.87 14.22 6.49
CA LYS A 87 -12.70 15.27 7.52
C LYS A 87 -12.62 14.72 8.94
N ARG A 88 -11.99 13.56 9.11
CA ARG A 88 -11.84 12.87 10.40
C ARG A 88 -10.55 13.21 11.13
N THR A 89 -9.59 13.84 10.46
CA THR A 89 -8.26 14.20 11.01
C THR A 89 -8.32 15.02 12.30
N THR A 90 -9.30 15.94 12.44
CA THR A 90 -9.44 16.79 13.64
C THR A 90 -10.27 16.15 14.75
N ARG A 91 -10.92 15.01 14.49
CA ARG A 91 -11.82 14.35 15.44
C ARG A 91 -11.14 13.29 16.28
N TYR A 92 -9.97 12.82 15.86
CA TYR A 92 -9.29 11.70 16.51
C TYR A 92 -7.93 12.12 17.05
N ALA A 93 -7.60 11.58 18.23
CA ALA A 93 -6.23 11.64 18.73
C ALA A 93 -5.30 10.82 17.81
N TRP A 94 -4.03 11.20 17.76
CA TRP A 94 -3.04 10.62 16.84
C TRP A 94 -2.91 9.10 16.97
N TYR A 95 -3.10 8.55 18.17
CA TYR A 95 -3.00 7.10 18.40
C TYR A 95 -4.17 6.31 17.80
N TYR A 96 -5.35 6.92 17.65
CA TYR A 96 -6.46 6.29 16.90
C TYR A 96 -6.16 6.24 15.40
N GLU A 97 -5.56 7.30 14.84
CA GLU A 97 -5.12 7.29 13.44
C GLU A 97 -4.03 6.22 13.22
N ALA A 98 -3.10 6.07 14.17
CA ALA A 98 -2.06 5.04 14.14
C ALA A 98 -2.65 3.62 14.24
N ALA A 99 -3.60 3.40 15.14
CA ALA A 99 -4.29 2.11 15.28
C ALA A 99 -5.10 1.75 14.02
N MET A 100 -5.79 2.73 13.42
CA MET A 100 -6.49 2.55 12.14
C MET A 100 -5.51 2.17 11.02
N LEU A 101 -4.38 2.86 10.94
CA LEU A 101 -3.35 2.54 9.95
C LEU A 101 -2.77 1.15 10.17
N TYR A 102 -2.45 0.78 11.41
CA TYR A 102 -1.96 -0.55 11.74
C TYR A 102 -2.96 -1.64 11.32
N ALA A 103 -4.25 -1.46 11.63
CA ALA A 103 -5.30 -2.38 11.22
C ALA A 103 -5.41 -2.47 9.69
N LEU A 104 -5.31 -1.34 8.99
CA LEU A 104 -5.38 -1.31 7.53
C LEU A 104 -4.18 -2.01 6.88
N VAL A 105 -2.95 -1.71 7.31
CA VAL A 105 -1.73 -2.37 6.79
C VAL A 105 -1.73 -3.86 7.09
N SER A 106 -2.19 -4.26 8.29
CA SER A 106 -2.27 -5.68 8.65
C SER A 106 -3.29 -6.41 7.80
N ALA A 107 -4.48 -5.83 7.61
CA ALA A 107 -5.53 -6.43 6.80
C ALA A 107 -5.11 -6.58 5.32
N LEU A 108 -4.50 -5.54 4.74
CA LEU A 108 -4.01 -5.59 3.36
C LEU A 108 -2.78 -6.48 3.21
N GLY A 109 -1.89 -6.52 4.20
CA GLY A 109 -0.76 -7.45 4.23
C GLY A 109 -1.22 -8.90 4.22
N VAL A 110 -2.16 -9.28 5.10
CA VAL A 110 -2.75 -10.62 5.12
C VAL A 110 -3.46 -10.93 3.80
N ALA A 111 -4.23 -9.99 3.25
CA ALA A 111 -4.90 -10.20 1.96
C ALA A 111 -3.89 -10.42 0.82
N ASN A 112 -2.76 -9.72 0.85
CA ASN A 112 -1.69 -9.88 -0.13
C ASN A 112 -1.02 -11.26 -0.03
N GLU A 113 -0.66 -11.71 1.17
CA GLU A 113 -0.12 -13.07 1.38
C GLU A 113 -1.09 -14.16 0.89
N LEU A 114 -2.39 -14.01 1.18
CA LEU A 114 -3.40 -14.95 0.70
C LEU A 114 -3.50 -14.95 -0.83
N PHE A 115 -3.37 -13.79 -1.46
CA PHE A 115 -3.34 -13.67 -2.91
C PHE A 115 -2.11 -14.34 -3.53
N GLU A 116 -0.94 -14.16 -2.93
CA GLU A 116 0.30 -14.84 -3.36
C GLU A 116 0.20 -16.35 -3.24
N VAL A 117 -0.39 -16.87 -2.14
CA VAL A 117 -0.69 -18.29 -1.99
C VAL A 117 -1.60 -18.79 -3.12
N MET A 118 -2.63 -18.02 -3.51
CA MET A 118 -3.46 -18.39 -4.65
C MET A 118 -2.67 -18.43 -5.96
N LEU A 119 -1.84 -17.41 -6.24
CA LEU A 119 -1.01 -17.35 -7.44
C LEU A 119 0.02 -18.48 -7.52
N TYR A 120 0.60 -18.86 -6.39
CA TYR A 120 1.49 -20.02 -6.28
C TYR A 120 0.75 -21.31 -6.64
N ARG A 121 -0.46 -21.52 -6.10
CA ARG A 121 -1.26 -22.73 -6.36
C ARG A 121 -1.65 -22.92 -7.83
N VAL A 122 -1.83 -21.83 -8.58
CA VAL A 122 -2.15 -21.88 -10.02
C VAL A 122 -0.91 -21.78 -10.92
N GLY A 123 0.31 -21.85 -10.36
CA GLY A 123 1.56 -21.86 -11.10
C GLY A 123 1.96 -20.51 -11.72
N LEU A 124 1.30 -19.41 -11.34
CA LEU A 124 1.60 -18.06 -11.85
C LEU A 124 2.74 -17.40 -11.07
N MET A 125 3.00 -17.84 -9.84
CA MET A 125 4.08 -17.33 -8.98
C MET A 125 4.90 -18.49 -8.37
N PRO A 126 5.60 -19.32 -9.18
CA PRO A 126 6.26 -20.54 -8.71
C PRO A 126 7.45 -20.29 -7.76
N ALA A 127 7.98 -19.07 -7.71
CA ALA A 127 9.01 -18.64 -6.77
C ALA A 127 8.44 -17.88 -5.55
N GLY A 128 7.11 -17.69 -5.49
CA GLY A 128 6.45 -16.62 -4.71
C GLY A 128 5.83 -17.01 -3.39
N ILE A 129 6.49 -17.89 -2.64
CA ILE A 129 6.25 -17.96 -1.21
C ILE A 129 7.61 -17.66 -0.58
N SER A 130 8.05 -16.41 -0.71
CA SER A 130 9.21 -15.92 0.04
C SER A 130 8.87 -15.76 1.51
N ASP A 131 9.89 -15.52 2.33
CA ASP A 131 9.79 -15.37 3.78
C ASP A 131 8.79 -14.27 4.19
N THR A 132 7.52 -14.67 4.41
CA THR A 132 6.38 -13.85 4.85
C THR A 132 6.73 -12.92 6.02
N SER A 133 7.71 -13.28 6.85
CA SER A 133 8.14 -12.43 7.95
C SER A 133 8.77 -11.11 7.47
N TRP A 134 9.54 -11.14 6.39
CA TRP A 134 10.13 -9.94 5.79
C TRP A 134 9.09 -9.05 5.11
N ASP A 135 8.06 -9.65 4.54
CA ASP A 135 6.98 -8.93 3.88
C ASP A 135 6.13 -8.17 4.92
N LEU A 136 5.89 -8.79 6.08
CA LEU A 136 5.27 -8.12 7.24
C LEU A 136 6.13 -6.98 7.79
N VAL A 137 7.44 -7.19 7.91
CA VAL A 137 8.39 -6.14 8.34
C VAL A 137 8.38 -4.97 7.36
N ALA A 138 8.49 -5.25 6.05
CA ALA A 138 8.48 -4.24 5.00
C ALA A 138 7.19 -3.41 5.01
N ASN A 139 6.03 -4.08 5.04
CA ASN A 139 4.73 -3.44 5.17
C ASN A 139 4.68 -2.50 6.38
N THR A 140 5.10 -2.98 7.55
CA THR A 140 5.04 -2.25 8.81
C THR A 140 5.95 -1.03 8.80
N LEU A 141 7.19 -1.17 8.34
CA LEU A 141 8.16 -0.07 8.24
C LEU A 141 7.70 0.99 7.26
N GLY A 142 7.19 0.59 6.10
CA GLY A 142 6.63 1.51 5.11
C GLY A 142 5.42 2.27 5.67
N ALA A 143 4.52 1.60 6.39
CA ALA A 143 3.39 2.25 7.05
C ALA A 143 3.84 3.27 8.10
N ALA A 144 4.80 2.89 8.93
CA ALA A 144 5.34 3.76 9.98
C ALA A 144 5.97 5.03 9.38
N LEU A 145 6.77 4.89 8.32
CA LEU A 145 7.34 6.04 7.60
C LEU A 145 6.24 6.92 7.02
N GLY A 146 5.27 6.32 6.32
CA GLY A 146 4.15 7.06 5.73
C GLY A 146 3.32 7.82 6.78
N PHE A 147 3.12 7.23 7.95
CA PHE A 147 2.44 7.89 9.07
C PHE A 147 3.22 9.11 9.57
N VAL A 148 4.53 8.98 9.76
CA VAL A 148 5.40 10.09 10.18
C VAL A 148 5.35 11.23 9.17
N LEU A 149 5.44 10.92 7.87
CA LEU A 149 5.34 11.90 6.79
C LEU A 149 3.98 12.61 6.80
N TYR A 150 2.88 11.85 6.90
CA TYR A 150 1.53 12.40 6.99
C TYR A 150 1.37 13.36 8.18
N LYS A 151 1.78 12.94 9.39
CA LYS A 151 1.67 13.80 10.58
C LYS A 151 2.55 15.04 10.48
N SER A 152 3.73 14.92 9.88
CA SER A 152 4.65 16.05 9.68
C SER A 152 4.06 17.05 8.68
N ALA A 153 3.52 16.59 7.55
CA ALA A 153 2.84 17.43 6.57
C ALA A 153 1.63 18.17 7.17
N MET A 154 0.83 17.46 7.98
CA MET A 154 -0.32 18.08 8.67
C MET A 154 0.09 19.18 9.64
N ARG A 155 1.19 18.99 10.38
CA ARG A 155 1.72 20.02 11.29
C ARG A 155 2.21 21.26 10.54
N LEU A 156 2.84 21.07 9.38
CA LEU A 156 3.32 22.17 8.53
C LEU A 156 2.17 22.94 7.90
N TRP A 157 1.11 22.25 7.46
CA TRP A 157 -0.07 22.87 6.87
C TRP A 157 -0.92 23.67 7.88
N SER A 158 -0.87 23.30 9.16
CA SER A 158 -1.60 23.99 10.24
C SER A 158 -0.91 25.25 10.78
N ARG A 159 0.28 25.60 10.28
CA ARG A 159 1.01 26.83 10.62
C ARG A 159 0.82 27.86 9.52
#